data_AF-A0A0P6Y4N3-F1
#
_entry.id   AF-A0A0P6Y4N3-F1
#
_cell.length_a   1.000
_cell.length_b   1.000
_cell.length_c   1.000
_cell.angle_alpha   90.00
_cell.angle_beta   90.00
_cell.angle_gamma   90.00
#
_symmetry.space_group_name_H-M   'P 1'
#
loop_
_entity.id
_entity.type
_entity.pdbx_description
1 polymer ?
#
loop_
_entity_poly.entity_id
_entity_poly.type
_entity_poly.pdbx_seq_one_letter_code
_entity_poly.pdbx_strand_id
1 'polypeptide(L)'
;MAKIQEVRNIEGKSANDCYNAGLKAYPAAGFTVWKERSLAWLLMAKKKDKGVDVDSNLSARPTSPAQVTLGLSSDAHSEEELSAMAEQIFAALQQALG
;
A
#
# COMPACT_ATOMS: atom_id res chain seq x y z
N MET A 1 0.07 16.73 -10.68
CA MET A 1 -0.06 15.29 -10.42
C MET A 1 1.27 14.72 -9.99
N ALA A 2 1.41 14.38 -8.72
CA ALA A 2 2.56 13.65 -8.20
C ALA A 2 2.22 12.15 -8.13
N LYS A 3 3.24 11.31 -8.30
CA LYS A 3 3.13 9.86 -8.19
C LYS A 3 4.43 9.30 -7.66
N ILE A 4 4.33 8.43 -6.66
CA ILE A 4 5.46 7.68 -6.12
C ILE A 4 5.24 6.17 -6.27
N GLN A 5 6.33 5.43 -6.24
CA GLN A 5 6.32 3.98 -6.14
C GLN A 5 7.44 3.54 -5.22
N GLU A 6 7.09 2.75 -4.22
CA GLU A 6 8.03 2.14 -3.30
C GLU A 6 7.98 0.62 -3.43
N VAL A 7 9.15 0.00 -3.29
CA VAL A 7 9.30 -1.45 -3.36
C VAL A 7 10.05 -1.91 -2.11
N ARG A 8 9.48 -2.84 -1.35
CA ARG A 8 10.11 -3.44 -0.17
C ARG A 8 10.07 -4.95 -0.25
N ASN A 9 11.19 -5.57 0.11
CA ASN A 9 11.28 -7.00 0.33
C ASN A 9 10.82 -7.30 1.77
N ILE A 10 9.96 -8.29 1.93
CA ILE A 10 9.41 -8.71 3.22
C ILE A 10 9.95 -10.10 3.54
N GLU A 11 10.97 -10.12 4.40
CA GLU A 11 11.63 -11.35 4.85
C GLU A 11 10.66 -12.26 5.61
N GLY A 12 10.74 -13.57 5.36
CA GLY A 12 9.99 -14.59 6.11
C GLY A 12 8.47 -14.58 5.93
N LYS A 13 7.93 -13.81 4.96
CA LYS A 13 6.49 -13.75 4.66
C LYS A 13 6.23 -14.13 3.21
N SER A 14 5.07 -14.72 2.94
CA SER A 14 4.60 -15.02 1.59
C SER A 14 3.87 -13.83 0.96
N ALA A 15 3.67 -13.87 -0.36
CA ALA A 15 2.83 -12.86 -1.03
C ALA A 15 1.39 -12.84 -0.47
N ASN A 16 0.88 -14.00 -0.04
CA ASN A 16 -0.44 -14.11 0.57
C ASN A 16 -0.50 -13.43 1.94
N ASP A 17 0.56 -13.56 2.75
CA ASP A 17 0.65 -12.87 4.04
C ASP A 17 0.68 -11.36 3.84
N CYS A 18 1.50 -10.88 2.90
CA CYS A 18 1.58 -9.46 2.54
C CYS A 18 0.25 -8.92 2.01
N TYR A 19 -0.47 -9.67 1.17
CA TYR A 19 -1.79 -9.29 0.67
C TYR A 19 -2.81 -9.18 1.82
N ASN A 20 -2.89 -10.19 2.68
CA ASN A 20 -3.82 -10.20 3.80
C ASN A 20 -3.48 -9.12 4.83
N ALA A 21 -2.19 -8.83 5.04
CA ALA A 21 -1.75 -7.70 5.85
C ALA A 21 -2.14 -6.35 5.21
N GLY A 22 -2.05 -6.23 3.89
CA GLY A 22 -2.46 -5.03 3.15
C GLY A 22 -3.94 -4.67 3.38
N LEU A 23 -4.82 -5.67 3.47
CA LEU A 23 -6.25 -5.48 3.80
C LEU A 23 -6.46 -4.84 5.18
N LYS A 24 -5.53 -5.04 6.12
CA LYS A 24 -5.55 -4.42 7.46
C LYS A 24 -4.80 -3.08 7.48
N ALA A 25 -3.69 -3.00 6.75
CA ALA A 25 -2.81 -1.85 6.71
C ALA A 25 -3.50 -0.61 6.12
N TYR A 26 -4.27 -0.77 5.04
CA TYR A 26 -4.95 0.36 4.40
C TYR A 26 -5.94 1.07 5.35
N PRO A 27 -6.91 0.39 5.98
CA PRO A 27 -7.79 1.02 6.96
C PRO A 27 -7.04 1.66 8.13
N ALA A 28 -5.99 1.00 8.65
CA ALA A 28 -5.16 1.54 9.72
C ALA A 28 -4.42 2.84 9.31
N ALA A 29 -4.08 2.99 8.03
CA ALA A 29 -3.51 4.21 7.45
C ALA A 29 -4.56 5.24 6.96
N GLY A 30 -5.86 4.99 7.20
CA GLY A 30 -6.95 5.90 6.81
C GLY A 30 -7.38 5.79 5.34
N PHE A 31 -6.97 4.74 4.64
CA PHE A 31 -7.41 4.44 3.28
C PHE A 31 -8.58 3.44 3.29
N THR A 32 -9.45 3.54 2.29
CA THR A 32 -10.51 2.57 2.02
C THR A 32 -10.12 1.72 0.81
N VAL A 33 -10.04 0.40 0.99
CA VAL A 33 -9.88 -0.56 -0.12
C VAL A 33 -11.20 -0.60 -0.88
N TRP A 34 -11.17 -0.20 -2.16
CA TRP A 34 -12.36 -0.19 -3.01
C TRP A 34 -12.36 -1.34 -4.02
N LYS A 35 -11.22 -1.99 -4.23
CA LYS A 35 -11.12 -3.12 -5.15
C LYS A 35 -10.00 -4.07 -4.78
N GLU A 36 -10.36 -5.34 -4.80
CA GLU A 36 -9.48 -6.46 -4.50
C GLU A 36 -9.30 -7.35 -5.73
N ARG A 37 -8.11 -7.94 -5.83
CA ARG A 37 -7.73 -8.92 -6.84
C ARG A 37 -6.86 -9.97 -6.18
N SER A 38 -7.48 -10.83 -5.38
CA SER A 38 -6.81 -11.86 -4.57
C SER A 38 -5.91 -12.79 -5.39
N LEU A 39 -6.36 -13.23 -6.58
CA LEU A 39 -5.55 -14.07 -7.48
C LEU A 39 -4.28 -13.39 -8.00
N ALA A 40 -4.22 -12.06 -7.99
CA ALA A 40 -3.08 -11.27 -8.41
C ALA A 40 -2.36 -10.60 -7.23
N TRP A 41 -2.76 -10.91 -5.99
CA TRP A 41 -2.30 -10.26 -4.76
C TRP A 41 -2.26 -8.73 -4.86
N LEU A 42 -3.30 -8.15 -5.46
CA LEU A 42 -3.40 -6.71 -5.74
C LEU A 42 -4.59 -6.10 -5.00
N LEU A 43 -4.32 -4.98 -4.33
CA LEU A 43 -5.28 -4.13 -3.64
C LEU A 43 -5.26 -2.74 -4.26
N MET A 44 -6.43 -2.14 -4.40
CA MET A 44 -6.57 -0.74 -4.79
C MET A 44 -7.37 -0.02 -3.71
N ALA A 45 -6.82 1.08 -3.23
CA ALA A 45 -7.37 1.87 -2.15
C ALA A 45 -7.42 3.34 -2.51
N LYS A 46 -8.28 4.08 -1.80
CA LYS A 46 -8.44 5.52 -1.93
C LYS A 46 -8.50 6.15 -0.55
N LYS A 47 -7.98 7.38 -0.43
CA LYS A 47 -8.15 8.23 0.75
C LYS A 47 -8.55 9.62 0.28
N LYS A 48 -9.38 10.29 1.08
CA LYS A 48 -9.65 11.72 0.91
C LYS A 48 -8.85 12.48 1.97
N ASP A 49 -7.81 13.18 1.54
CA ASP A 49 -6.94 13.97 2.40
C ASP A 49 -7.09 15.45 2.05
N LYS A 50 -7.43 16.30 3.03
CA LYS A 50 -7.73 17.74 2.83
C LYS A 50 -8.75 18.02 1.72
N GLY A 51 -9.68 17.10 1.49
CA GLY A 51 -10.71 17.21 0.45
C GLY A 51 -10.28 16.73 -0.95
N VAL A 52 -9.03 16.30 -1.12
CA VAL A 52 -8.46 15.80 -2.38
C VAL A 52 -8.31 14.28 -2.34
N ASP A 53 -8.55 13.64 -3.48
CA ASP A 53 -8.38 12.19 -3.61
C ASP A 53 -6.90 11.80 -3.73
N VAL A 54 -6.55 10.73 -3.02
CA VAL A 54 -5.28 10.03 -3.13
C VAL A 54 -5.59 8.59 -3.51
N ASP A 55 -5.10 8.17 -4.68
CA ASP A 55 -5.19 6.79 -5.14
C ASP A 55 -3.96 6.00 -4.68
N SER A 56 -4.18 4.75 -4.28
CA SER A 56 -3.10 3.83 -3.93
C SER A 56 -3.34 2.44 -4.50
N ASN A 57 -2.24 1.76 -4.85
CA ASN A 57 -2.23 0.34 -5.17
C ASN A 57 -1.12 -0.38 -4.39
N LEU A 58 -1.42 -1.57 -3.89
CA LEU A 58 -0.47 -2.45 -3.24
C LEU A 58 -0.50 -3.79 -3.96
N SER A 59 0.65 -4.25 -4.45
CA SER A 59 0.81 -5.58 -5.01
C SER A 59 1.87 -6.36 -4.24
N ALA A 60 1.59 -7.62 -3.93
CA ALA A 60 2.57 -8.54 -3.36
C ALA A 60 2.98 -9.57 -4.43
N ARG A 61 4.29 -9.75 -4.63
CA ARG A 61 4.84 -10.69 -5.60
C ARG A 61 5.44 -11.91 -4.87
N PRO A 62 5.19 -13.13 -5.35
CA PRO A 62 5.71 -14.36 -4.76
C PRO A 62 7.17 -14.60 -5.16
N THR A 63 8.04 -13.64 -4.84
CA THR A 63 9.51 -13.78 -4.93
C THR A 63 10.07 -14.35 -3.62
N SER A 64 11.37 -14.65 -3.57
CA SER A 64 12.07 -15.08 -2.34
C SER A 64 13.20 -14.10 -2.02
N PRO A 65 13.03 -13.18 -1.04
CA PRO A 65 11.84 -12.94 -0.20
C PRO A 65 10.66 -12.32 -0.98
N ALA A 66 9.44 -12.36 -0.41
CA ALA A 66 8.26 -11.76 -1.05
C ALA A 66 8.46 -10.25 -1.21
N GLN A 67 8.00 -9.68 -2.32
CA GLN A 67 8.20 -8.27 -2.62
C GLN A 67 6.87 -7.53 -2.67
N VAL A 68 6.73 -6.47 -1.89
CA VAL A 68 5.58 -5.57 -1.90
C VAL A 68 5.92 -4.33 -2.70
N THR A 69 5.06 -3.98 -3.64
CA THR A 69 5.13 -2.71 -4.39
C THR A 69 3.92 -1.87 -4.03
N LEU A 70 4.17 -0.65 -3.55
CA LEU A 70 3.16 0.31 -3.15
C LEU A 70 3.26 1.55 -4.05
N GLY A 71 2.19 1.85 -4.78
CA GLY A 71 2.07 3.09 -5.56
C GLY A 71 1.08 4.04 -4.90
N LEU A 72 1.39 5.34 -4.91
CA LEU A 72 0.45 6.41 -4.55
C LEU A 72 0.48 7.50 -5.63
N SER A 73 -0.68 8.10 -5.89
CA SER A 73 -0.80 9.25 -6.78
C SER A 73 -1.87 10.21 -6.31
N SER A 74 -1.63 11.51 -6.53
CA SER A 74 -2.63 12.56 -6.28
C SER A 74 -2.34 13.78 -7.14
N ASP A 75 -3.39 14.56 -7.42
CA ASP A 75 -3.27 15.79 -8.21
C ASP A 75 -2.78 16.99 -7.41
N ALA A 76 -2.92 16.99 -6.08
CA ALA A 76 -2.63 18.14 -5.23
C ALA A 76 -1.55 17.94 -4.16
N HIS A 77 -1.05 16.72 -3.97
CA HIS A 77 0.01 16.43 -2.98
C HIS A 77 1.40 16.50 -3.60
N SER A 78 2.41 16.82 -2.80
CA SER A 78 3.82 16.68 -3.20
C SER A 78 4.31 15.23 -3.09
N GLU A 79 5.46 14.92 -3.68
CA GLU A 79 6.08 13.60 -3.53
C GLU A 79 6.45 13.31 -2.07
N GLU A 80 6.87 14.32 -1.31
CA GLU A 80 7.18 14.19 0.12
C GLU A 80 5.94 13.84 0.94
N GLU A 81 4.81 14.51 0.68
CA GLU A 81 3.53 14.18 1.34
C GLU A 81 3.07 12.76 1.01
N LEU A 82 3.18 12.35 -0.26
CA LEU A 82 2.85 10.98 -0.67
C LEU A 82 3.79 9.96 -0.03
N SER A 83 5.08 10.28 0.09
CA SER A 83 6.08 9.39 0.72
C SER A 83 5.78 9.21 2.21
N ALA A 84 5.37 10.27 2.91
CA ALA A 84 4.93 10.16 4.29
C ALA A 84 3.69 9.24 4.44
N MET A 85 2.75 9.28 3.49
CA MET A 85 1.61 8.36 3.48
C MET A 85 2.02 6.91 3.15
N ALA A 86 2.99 6.72 2.25
CA ALA A 86 3.55 5.40 1.94
C ALA A 86 4.19 4.76 3.19
N GLU A 87 4.98 5.53 3.94
CA GLU A 87 5.56 5.07 5.21
C GLU A 87 4.49 4.69 6.24
N GLN A 88 3.40 5.43 6.34
CA GLN A 88 2.28 5.07 7.22
C GLN A 88 1.66 3.72 6.83
N ILE A 89 1.47 3.48 5.54
CA ILE A 89 0.95 2.20 5.04
C ILE A 89 1.94 1.06 5.33
N PHE A 90 3.24 1.26 5.09
CA PHE A 90 4.25 0.24 5.38
C PHE A 90 4.41 -0.04 6.88
N ALA A 91 4.34 0.99 7.73
CA ALA A 91 4.35 0.80 9.18
C ALA A 91 3.14 -0.04 9.64
N ALA A 92 1.95 0.27 9.12
CA ALA A 92 0.74 -0.51 9.40
C ALA A 92 0.83 -1.95 8.84
N LEU A 93 1.45 -2.11 7.67
CA LEU A 93 1.71 -3.43 7.07
C LEU A 93 2.62 -4.27 7.97
N GLN A 94 3.72 -3.70 8.44
CA GLN A 94 4.67 -4.39 9.32
C GLN A 94 3.99 -4.81 10.63
N GLN A 95 3.18 -3.94 11.23
CA GLN A 95 2.40 -4.28 12.43
C GLN A 95 1.40 -5.42 12.18
N ALA A 96 0.75 -5.43 11.01
CA ALA A 96 -0.22 -6.47 10.65
C ALA A 96 0.45 -7.83 10.33
N LEU A 97 1.71 -7.82 9.91
CA LEU A 97 2.47 -9.02 9.61
C LEU A 97 3.00 -9.71 10.87
N GLY A 98 3.21 -8.98 11.96
CA GLY A 98 3.87 -9.50 13.17
C GLY A 98 5.37 -9.63 12.97
#